data_AF-A0A1X0B2B5-F1
#
_entry.id   AF-A0A1X0B2B5-F1
#
_cell.length_a   1.000
_cell.length_b   1.000
_cell.length_c   1.000
_cell.angle_alpha   90.00
_cell.angle_beta   90.00
_cell.angle_gamma   90.00
#
_symmetry.space_group_name_H-M   'P 1'
#
loop_
_entity.id
_entity.type
_entity.pdbx_description
1 polymer ?
#
loop_
_entity_poly.entity_id
_entity_poly.type
_entity_poly.pdbx_seq_one_letter_code
_entity_poly.pdbx_strand_id
1 'polypeptide(L)'
;MTMSGLSIETQQLTEVGARLDAIAGRLSDLLQAEHPHLDTVPVGRDEVSARASSTLNTVHASYAESAEAGIAELREIAAALRSNTGKVIDADAEFTA
;
A
#
# COMPACT_ATOMS: atom_id res chain seq x y z
N MET A 1 11.31 -2.18 33.43
CA MET A 1 11.12 -1.62 32.08
C MET A 1 11.33 -0.13 32.22
N THR A 2 12.42 0.42 31.70
CA THR A 2 12.77 1.84 31.85
C THR A 2 12.05 2.65 30.77
N MET A 3 11.58 3.87 31.08
CA MET A 3 10.85 4.73 30.12
C MET A 3 11.60 4.94 28.79
N SER A 4 12.94 4.92 28.83
CA SER A 4 13.79 4.98 27.63
C SER A 4 13.55 3.83 26.65
N GLY A 5 13.20 2.63 27.12
CA GLY A 5 12.86 1.50 26.26
C GLY A 5 11.56 1.73 25.49
N LEU A 6 10.53 2.25 26.18
CA LEU A 6 9.23 2.55 25.56
C LEU A 6 9.35 3.65 24.48
N SER A 7 10.15 4.70 24.74
CA SER A 7 10.41 5.75 23.76
C SER A 7 11.14 5.26 22.50
N ILE A 8 12.09 4.32 22.63
CA ILE A 8 12.78 3.70 21.49
C ILE A 8 11.80 2.86 20.66
N GLU A 9 10.93 2.09 21.32
CA GLU A 9 9.93 1.26 20.63
C GLU A 9 8.90 2.11 19.89
N THR A 10 8.40 3.20 20.49
CA THR A 10 7.46 4.10 19.81
C THR A 10 8.10 4.79 18.61
N GLN A 11 9.36 5.22 18.71
CA GLN A 11 10.10 5.75 17.56
C GLN A 11 10.22 4.72 16.42
N GLN A 12 10.54 3.47 16.74
CA GLN A 12 10.62 2.39 15.74
C GLN A 12 9.26 2.14 15.06
N LEU A 13 8.16 2.16 15.82
CA LEU A 13 6.81 2.01 15.27
C LEU A 13 6.44 3.18 14.34
N THR A 14 6.80 4.41 14.70
CA THR A 14 6.63 5.57 13.81
C THR A 14 7.41 5.39 12.50
N GLU A 15 8.66 4.95 12.56
CA GLU A 15 9.47 4.69 11.37
C GLU A 15 8.87 3.59 10.48
N VAL A 16 8.39 2.49 11.07
CA VAL A 16 7.74 1.41 10.33
C VAL A 16 6.49 1.92 9.62
N GLY A 17 5.66 2.73 10.29
CA GLY A 17 4.48 3.33 9.68
C GLY A 17 4.84 4.21 8.48
N ALA A 18 5.87 5.04 8.60
CA ALA A 18 6.36 5.87 7.50
C ALA A 18 6.89 5.05 6.32
N ARG A 19 7.56 3.92 6.58
CA ARG A 19 8.04 3.00 5.53
C ARG A 19 6.89 2.31 4.80
N LEU A 20 5.85 1.90 5.50
CA LEU A 20 4.64 1.32 4.88
C LEU A 20 3.95 2.33 3.96
N ASP A 21 3.78 3.57 4.41
CA ASP A 21 3.23 4.64 3.56
C ASP A 21 4.10 4.91 2.32
N ALA A 22 5.43 4.90 2.48
CA ALA A 22 6.35 5.09 1.36
C ALA A 22 6.26 3.94 0.34
N ILE A 23 6.08 2.70 0.79
CA ILE A 23 5.86 1.54 -0.10
C ILE A 23 4.53 1.68 -0.82
N ALA A 24 3.45 2.03 -0.11
CA ALA A 24 2.13 2.23 -0.70
C ALA A 24 2.14 3.35 -1.75
N GLY A 25 2.83 4.46 -1.47
CA GLY A 25 3.05 5.54 -2.42
C GLY A 25 3.78 5.08 -3.69
N ARG A 26 4.92 4.38 -3.53
CA ARG A 26 5.69 3.86 -4.66
C ARG A 26 4.89 2.88 -5.53
N LEU A 27 4.09 2.01 -4.93
CA LEU A 27 3.22 1.09 -5.66
C LEU A 27 2.14 1.84 -6.44
N SER A 28 1.51 2.84 -5.81
CA SER A 28 0.52 3.70 -6.44
C SER A 28 1.10 4.43 -7.66
N ASP A 29 2.28 5.03 -7.52
CA ASP A 29 2.94 5.76 -8.60
C ASP A 29 3.32 4.85 -9.77
N LEU A 30 3.83 3.64 -9.47
CA LEU A 30 4.19 2.65 -10.48
C LEU A 30 2.97 2.19 -11.28
N LEU A 31 1.87 1.83 -10.60
CA LEU A 31 0.65 1.39 -11.27
C LEU A 31 0.07 2.49 -12.15
N GLN A 32 0.05 3.73 -11.66
CA GLN A 32 -0.42 4.88 -12.43
C GLN A 32 0.44 5.13 -13.68
N ALA A 33 1.76 4.95 -13.57
CA ALA A 33 2.69 5.13 -14.68
C ALA A 33 2.56 4.04 -15.75
N GLU A 34 2.29 2.80 -15.35
CA GLU A 34 2.20 1.67 -16.28
C GLU A 34 0.79 1.44 -16.85
N HIS A 35 -0.26 1.94 -16.20
CA HIS A 35 -1.65 1.83 -16.66
C HIS A 35 -1.86 2.04 -18.19
N PRO A 36 -1.30 3.08 -18.84
CA PRO A 36 -1.49 3.27 -20.29
C PRO A 36 -0.82 2.22 -21.18
N HIS A 37 0.08 1.38 -20.65
CA HIS A 37 0.82 0.36 -21.40
C HIS A 37 0.21 -1.04 -21.30
N LEU A 38 -0.81 -1.23 -20.46
CA LEU A 38 -1.34 -2.55 -20.11
C LEU A 38 -2.52 -3.00 -20.98
N ASP A 39 -3.07 -2.09 -21.78
CA ASP A 39 -4.10 -2.44 -22.76
C ASP A 39 -3.49 -3.15 -23.97
N THR A 40 -3.91 -4.38 -24.18
CA THR A 40 -3.49 -5.21 -25.32
C THR A 40 -4.47 -5.07 -26.47
N VAL A 41 -3.95 -5.14 -27.70
CA VAL A 41 -4.73 -5.24 -28.93
C VAL A 41 -4.58 -6.63 -29.56
N PRO A 42 -5.59 -7.15 -30.28
CA PRO A 42 -5.49 -8.41 -30.99
C PRO A 42 -4.35 -8.38 -32.03
N VAL A 43 -3.47 -9.37 -31.99
CA VAL A 43 -2.35 -9.51 -32.95
C VAL A 43 -2.80 -9.97 -34.35
N GLY A 44 -4.05 -10.44 -34.46
CA GLY A 44 -4.65 -10.98 -35.66
C GLY A 44 -6.17 -10.81 -35.68
N ARG A 45 -6.79 -11.15 -36.81
CA ARG A 45 -8.26 -11.07 -37.01
C ARG A 45 -9.00 -12.36 -36.63
N ASP A 46 -8.28 -13.40 -36.24
CA ASP A 46 -8.87 -14.65 -35.81
C ASP A 46 -9.46 -14.53 -34.38
N GLU A 47 -10.39 -15.43 -34.07
CA GLU A 47 -11.09 -15.43 -32.79
C GLU A 47 -10.13 -15.66 -31.61
N VAL A 48 -9.04 -16.41 -31.81
CA VAL A 48 -8.07 -16.69 -30.74
C VAL A 48 -7.31 -15.42 -30.39
N SER A 49 -6.85 -14.65 -31.38
CA SER A 49 -6.22 -13.34 -31.16
C SER A 49 -7.13 -12.36 -30.43
N ALA A 50 -8.41 -12.29 -30.83
CA ALA A 50 -9.39 -11.43 -30.17
C ALA A 50 -9.66 -11.88 -28.72
N ARG A 51 -9.83 -13.18 -28.49
CA ARG A 51 -10.08 -13.74 -27.16
C ARG A 51 -8.87 -13.60 -26.24
N ALA A 52 -7.65 -13.82 -26.74
CA ALA A 52 -6.42 -13.66 -25.98
C ALA A 52 -6.25 -12.21 -25.48
N SER A 53 -6.42 -11.22 -26.36
CA SER A 53 -6.38 -9.80 -25.98
C SER A 53 -7.48 -9.45 -24.96
N SER A 54 -8.71 -9.93 -25.16
CA SER A 54 -9.81 -9.72 -24.21
C SER A 54 -9.50 -10.31 -22.82
N THR A 55 -8.98 -11.54 -22.77
CA THR A 55 -8.57 -12.18 -21.51
C THR A 55 -7.45 -11.41 -20.82
N LEU A 56 -6.42 -10.96 -21.56
CA LEU A 56 -5.33 -10.17 -20.98
C LEU A 56 -5.83 -8.85 -20.39
N ASN A 57 -6.74 -8.15 -21.09
CA ASN A 57 -7.32 -6.90 -20.60
C ASN A 57 -8.21 -7.14 -19.37
N THR A 58 -8.89 -8.28 -19.29
CA THR A 58 -9.67 -8.67 -18.10
C THR A 58 -8.76 -8.95 -16.90
N VAL A 59 -7.65 -9.67 -17.13
CA VAL A 59 -6.64 -9.94 -16.09
C VAL A 59 -6.00 -8.63 -15.62
N HIS A 60 -5.66 -7.73 -16.53
CA HIS A 60 -5.16 -6.39 -16.21
C HIS A 60 -6.14 -5.63 -15.31
N ALA A 61 -7.42 -5.55 -15.66
CA ALA A 61 -8.43 -4.85 -14.87
C ALA A 61 -8.58 -5.44 -13.45
N SER A 62 -8.66 -6.77 -13.35
CA SER A 62 -8.77 -7.45 -12.04
C SER A 62 -7.51 -7.27 -11.18
N TYR A 63 -6.33 -7.25 -11.80
CA TYR A 63 -5.07 -6.98 -11.12
C TYR A 63 -5.03 -5.54 -10.60
N ALA A 64 -5.44 -4.55 -11.41
CA ALA A 64 -5.50 -3.15 -11.00
C ALA A 64 -6.39 -2.95 -9.78
N GLU A 65 -7.61 -3.53 -9.79
CA GLU A 65 -8.53 -3.49 -8.65
C GLU A 65 -7.92 -4.11 -7.38
N SER A 66 -7.31 -5.29 -7.52
CA SER A 66 -6.66 -5.98 -6.39
C SER A 66 -5.47 -5.19 -5.84
N ALA A 67 -4.71 -4.54 -6.71
CA ALA A 67 -3.55 -3.75 -6.34
C ALA A 67 -3.94 -2.44 -5.65
N GLU A 68 -4.98 -1.76 -6.13
CA GLU A 68 -5.57 -0.58 -5.46
C GLU A 68 -6.06 -0.92 -4.06
N ALA A 69 -6.78 -2.03 -3.90
CA ALA A 69 -7.21 -2.53 -2.59
C ALA A 69 -6.01 -2.79 -1.68
N GLY A 70 -4.97 -3.49 -2.16
CA GLY A 70 -3.77 -3.75 -1.37
C GLY A 70 -3.01 -2.48 -0.96
N ILE A 71 -2.98 -1.46 -1.81
CA ILE A 71 -2.40 -0.14 -1.48
C ILE A 71 -3.22 0.56 -0.40
N ALA A 72 -4.55 0.49 -0.47
CA ALA A 72 -5.42 1.05 0.56
C ALA A 72 -5.16 0.38 1.91
N GLU A 73 -5.10 -0.95 1.96
CA GLU A 73 -4.79 -1.72 3.16
C GLU A 73 -3.43 -1.33 3.78
N LEU A 74 -2.39 -1.15 2.95
CA LEU A 74 -1.07 -0.71 3.44
C LEU A 74 -1.14 0.68 4.11
N ARG A 75 -1.91 1.61 3.53
CA ARG A 75 -2.13 2.95 4.09
C ARG A 75 -2.95 2.88 5.39
N GLU A 76 -3.93 2.00 5.46
CA GLU A 76 -4.73 1.78 6.67
C GLU A 76 -3.87 1.22 7.81
N ILE A 77 -3.02 0.24 7.53
CA ILE A 77 -2.07 -0.30 8.52
C ILE A 77 -1.11 0.79 9.00
N ALA A 78 -0.56 1.60 8.09
CA ALA A 78 0.33 2.70 8.45
C ALA A 78 -0.39 3.76 9.32
N ALA A 79 -1.64 4.09 8.99
CA ALA A 79 -2.47 5.00 9.77
C ALA A 79 -2.81 4.44 11.15
N ALA A 80 -3.16 3.15 11.23
CA ALA A 80 -3.41 2.46 12.49
C ALA A 80 -2.17 2.44 13.39
N LEU A 81 -1.00 2.18 12.81
CA LEU A 81 0.27 2.19 13.53
C LEU A 81 0.58 3.58 14.09
N ARG A 82 0.46 4.63 13.27
CA ARG A 82 0.64 6.02 13.71
C ARG A 82 -0.33 6.41 14.83
N SER A 83 -1.61 6.03 14.70
CA SER A 83 -2.65 6.30 15.70
C SER A 83 -2.34 5.60 17.02
N ASN A 84 -1.95 4.33 16.98
CA ASN A 84 -1.62 3.56 18.17
C ASN A 84 -0.36 4.11 18.86
N THR A 85 0.69 4.40 18.09
CA THR A 85 1.90 5.02 18.63
C THR A 85 1.63 6.38 19.28
N GLY A 86 0.78 7.21 18.67
CA GLY A 86 0.36 8.48 19.28
C GLY A 86 -0.32 8.31 20.63
N LYS A 87 -1.26 7.37 20.74
CA LYS A 87 -1.94 7.04 22.01
C LYS A 87 -0.97 6.59 23.10
N VAL A 88 0.06 5.81 22.74
CA VAL A 88 1.08 5.35 23.70
C VAL A 88 1.95 6.50 24.17
N ILE A 89 2.33 7.42 23.28
CA ILE A 89 3.10 8.62 23.63
C ILE A 89 2.28 9.53 24.56
N ASP A 90 1.00 9.75 24.26
CA ASP A 90 0.11 10.57 25.09
C ASP A 90 -0.06 9.98 26.49
N ALA A 91 -0.22 8.65 26.60
CA ALA A 91 -0.33 7.95 27.87
C ALA A 91 0.98 8.01 28.70
N ASP A 92 2.14 7.94 28.04
CA ASP A 92 3.44 8.10 28.70
C ASP A 92 3.64 9.53 29.21
N ALA A 93 3.21 10.53 28.46
CA ALA A 93 3.24 11.93 28.85
C ALA A 93 2.32 12.21 30.06
N GLU A 94 1.12 11.60 30.11
CA GLU A 94 0.22 11.73 31.27
C GLU A 94 0.83 11.12 32.54
N PHE A 95 1.54 10.00 32.43
CA PHE A 95 2.16 9.35 33.59
C PHE A 95 3.40 10.09 34.13
N THR A 96 4.04 10.91 33.29
CA THR A 96 5.27 11.64 33.64
C THR A 96 5.03 13.10 34.04
N ALA A 97 3.80 13.60 33.89
CA ALA A 97 3.34 14.92 34.34
C ALA A 97 2.98 14.94 35.83
#